data_AF-A0A933MSW2-F1
#
_entry.id   AF-A0A933MSW2-F1
#
_cell.length_a   1.000
_cell.length_b   1.000
_cell.length_c   1.000
_cell.angle_alpha   90.00
_cell.angle_beta   90.00
_cell.angle_gamma   90.00
#
_symmetry.space_group_name_H-M   'P 1'
#
loop_
_entity.id
_entity.type
_entity.pdbx_description
1 polymer ?
#
loop_
_entity_poly.entity_id
_entity_poly.type
_entity_poly.pdbx_seq_one_letter_code
_entity_poly.pdbx_strand_id
1 'polypeptide(L)'
;MDALNFFRKASHTDGLEAILGRAVQEGDAFICQSAASALGIEVSNETWKKTGQAALNSGKLMFALKAFKRASDDEMVQKVNELIRDNGFGV
;
A
#
# COMPACT_ATOMS: atom_id res chain seq x y z
N MET A 1 10.66 -2.34 34.88
CA MET A 1 10.47 -1.96 33.46
C MET A 1 11.72 -2.37 32.72
N ASP A 2 11.66 -3.49 32.01
CA ASP A 2 12.81 -4.11 31.36
C ASP A 2 13.18 -3.41 30.06
N ALA A 3 14.44 -2.99 29.94
CA ALA A 3 15.01 -2.44 28.71
C ALA A 3 14.80 -3.38 27.50
N LEU A 4 14.74 -4.69 27.74
CA LEU A 4 14.47 -5.70 26.72
C LEU A 4 13.12 -5.53 26.02
N ASN A 5 12.07 -5.11 26.74
CA ASN A 5 10.74 -4.96 26.15
C ASN A 5 10.65 -3.71 25.27
N PHE A 6 11.47 -2.70 25.54
CA PHE A 6 11.62 -1.51 24.70
C PHE A 6 12.39 -1.83 23.42
N PHE A 7 13.51 -2.55 23.50
CA PHE A 7 14.27 -2.96 22.30
C PHE A 7 13.47 -3.85 21.37
N ARG A 8 12.73 -4.83 21.91
CA ARG A 8 11.88 -5.71 21.08
C ARG A 8 10.75 -4.94 20.39
N LYS A 9 10.13 -3.96 21.07
CA LYS A 9 9.15 -3.07 20.44
C LYS A 9 9.80 -2.20 19.37
N ALA A 10 10.91 -1.54 19.68
CA ALA A 10 11.60 -0.65 18.75
C ALA A 10 12.10 -1.37 17.48
N SER A 11 12.70 -2.57 17.60
CA SER A 11 13.11 -3.37 16.43
C SER A 11 11.93 -3.87 15.60
N HIS A 12 10.77 -4.12 16.22
CA HIS A 12 9.56 -4.47 15.48
C HIS A 12 9.01 -3.27 14.69
N THR A 13 9.01 -2.09 15.30
CA THR A 13 8.52 -0.86 14.67
C THR A 13 9.40 -0.47 13.47
N ASP A 14 10.72 -0.45 13.64
CA ASP A 14 11.68 -0.11 12.57
C ASP A 14 11.59 -1.08 11.38
N GLY A 15 11.52 -2.39 11.67
CA GLY A 15 11.35 -3.40 10.62
C GLY A 15 10.02 -3.27 9.88
N LEU A 16 8.92 -2.98 10.58
CA LEU A 16 7.62 -2.77 9.96
C LEU A 16 7.55 -1.47 9.15
N GLU A 17 8.23 -0.40 9.58
CA GLU A 17 8.36 0.84 8.81
C GLU A 17 9.16 0.61 7.51
N ALA A 18 10.25 -0.16 7.59
CA ALA A 18 11.00 -0.55 6.39
C ALA A 18 10.16 -1.40 5.41
N ILE A 19 9.37 -2.34 5.94
CA ILE A 19 8.43 -3.15 5.14
C ILE A 19 7.37 -2.26 4.49
N LEU A 20 6.80 -1.32 5.25
CA LEU A 20 5.84 -0.34 4.74
C LEU A 20 6.45 0.46 3.58
N GLY A 21 7.66 1.01 3.78
CA GLY A 21 8.37 1.79 2.76
C GLY A 21 8.67 1.01 1.48
N ARG A 22 9.02 -0.28 1.60
CA ARG A 22 9.18 -1.17 0.43
C ARG A 22 7.86 -1.47 -0.25
N ALA A 23 6.82 -1.81 0.51
CA ALA A 23 5.49 -2.08 -0.03
C ALA A 23 4.94 -0.89 -0.81
N VAL A 24 5.18 0.34 -0.35
CA VAL A 24 4.80 1.56 -1.09
C VAL A 24 5.56 1.67 -2.41
N GLN A 25 6.87 1.38 -2.41
CA GLN A 25 7.70 1.42 -3.62
C GLN A 25 7.37 0.31 -4.62
N GLU A 26 7.04 -0.88 -4.15
CA GLU A 26 6.69 -2.04 -4.98
C GLU A 26 5.21 -2.06 -5.40
N GLY A 27 4.41 -1.14 -4.86
CA GLY A 27 2.98 -1.05 -5.10
C GLY A 27 2.16 -2.16 -4.44
N ASP A 28 2.68 -2.74 -3.35
CA ASP A 28 2.03 -3.84 -2.66
C ASP A 28 1.06 -3.33 -1.59
N ALA A 29 -0.15 -2.98 -2.05
CA ALA A 29 -1.21 -2.44 -1.20
C ALA A 29 -1.61 -3.37 -0.05
N PHE A 30 -1.42 -4.69 -0.23
CA PHE A 30 -1.73 -5.67 0.80
C PHE A 30 -0.70 -5.62 1.94
N ILE A 31 0.59 -5.67 1.61
CA ILE A 31 1.67 -5.57 2.60
C ILE A 31 1.64 -4.21 3.28
N CYS A 32 1.38 -3.13 2.54
CA CYS A 32 1.26 -1.79 3.10
C CYS A 32 0.14 -1.71 4.15
N GLN A 33 -1.02 -2.34 3.88
CA GLN A 33 -2.11 -2.43 4.83
C GLN A 33 -1.74 -3.24 6.07
N SER A 34 -1.15 -4.43 5.87
CA SER A 34 -0.78 -5.33 6.96
C SER A 34 0.29 -4.73 7.87
N ALA A 35 1.32 -4.09 7.29
CA ALA A 35 2.38 -3.43 8.04
C ALA A 35 1.81 -2.26 8.87
N ALA A 36 0.94 -1.44 8.27
CA ALA A 36 0.29 -0.34 9.00
C ALA A 36 -0.63 -0.82 10.12
N SER A 37 -1.42 -1.88 9.89
CA SER A 37 -2.24 -2.48 10.95
C SER A 37 -1.39 -3.09 12.06
N ALA A 38 -0.24 -3.70 11.75
CA ALA A 38 0.68 -4.23 12.75
C ALA A 38 1.37 -3.11 13.56
N LEU A 39 1.64 -1.98 12.92
CA LEU A 39 2.17 -0.76 13.56
C LEU A 39 1.09 0.01 14.35
N GLY A 40 -0.19 -0.26 14.09
CA GLY A 40 -1.30 0.53 14.64
C GLY A 40 -1.32 1.96 14.13
N ILE A 41 -0.76 2.22 12.93
CA ILE A 41 -0.73 3.54 12.31
C ILE A 41 -1.74 3.63 11.18
N GLU A 42 -2.25 4.83 10.96
CA GLU A 42 -3.05 5.14 9.78
C GLU A 42 -2.13 5.57 8.63
N VAL A 43 -2.22 4.85 7.51
CA VAL A 43 -1.51 5.21 6.29
C VAL A 43 -2.20 6.42 5.67
N SER A 44 -1.47 7.53 5.52
CA SER A 44 -1.98 8.74 4.88
C SER A 44 -2.38 8.50 3.43
N ASN A 45 -3.35 9.28 2.95
CA ASN A 45 -3.85 9.19 1.58
C ASN A 45 -2.72 9.34 0.55
N GLU A 46 -1.74 10.22 0.77
CA GLU A 46 -0.57 10.36 -0.11
C GLU A 46 0.23 9.06 -0.27
N THR A 47 0.44 8.34 0.82
CA THR A 47 1.16 7.05 0.80
C THR A 47 0.36 6.03 0.01
N TRP A 48 -0.96 5.98 0.19
CA TRP A 48 -1.84 5.13 -0.63
C TRP A 48 -1.79 5.48 -2.12
N LYS A 49 -1.75 6.78 -2.48
CA LYS A 49 -1.58 7.20 -3.88
C LYS A 49 -0.25 6.71 -4.46
N LYS A 50 0.84 6.86 -3.72
CA LYS A 50 2.17 6.38 -4.15
C LYS A 50 2.19 4.87 -4.36
N THR A 51 1.64 4.10 -3.41
CA THR A 51 1.47 2.65 -3.55
C THR A 51 0.62 2.29 -4.77
N GLY A 52 -0.49 3.01 -4.98
CA GLY A 52 -1.36 2.81 -6.14
C GLY A 52 -0.65 3.09 -7.46
N GLN A 53 0.16 4.15 -7.50
CA GLN A 53 0.94 4.53 -8.68
C GLN A 53 2.03 3.52 -9.02
N ALA A 54 2.75 3.02 -8.01
CA ALA A 54 3.74 1.97 -8.19
C ALA A 54 3.11 0.64 -8.66
N ALA A 55 1.94 0.30 -8.10
CA ALA A 55 1.18 -0.88 -8.49
C ALA A 55 0.72 -0.77 -9.95
N LEU A 56 0.21 0.41 -10.33
CA LEU A 56 -0.21 0.72 -11.70
C LEU A 56 0.96 0.59 -12.68
N ASN A 57 2.12 1.16 -12.33
CA ASN A 57 3.33 1.07 -13.15
C ASN A 57 3.86 -0.37 -13.30
N SER A 58 3.63 -1.21 -12.29
CA SER A 58 3.96 -2.64 -12.31
C SER A 58 2.90 -3.50 -13.02
N GLY A 59 1.81 -2.93 -13.54
CA GLY A 59 0.70 -3.66 -14.16
C GLY A 59 -0.22 -4.37 -13.16
N LYS A 60 -0.04 -4.15 -11.86
CA LYS A 60 -0.84 -4.74 -10.77
C LYS A 60 -2.13 -3.94 -10.56
N LEU A 61 -2.97 -3.86 -11.60
CA LEU A 61 -4.14 -2.96 -11.63
C LEU A 61 -5.11 -3.17 -10.45
N MET A 62 -5.34 -4.41 -10.01
CA MET A 62 -6.22 -4.68 -8.87
C MET A 62 -5.69 -4.12 -7.54
N PHE A 63 -4.36 -4.16 -7.36
CA PHE A 63 -3.70 -3.58 -6.19
C PHE A 63 -3.72 -2.05 -6.25
N ALA A 64 -3.48 -1.50 -7.43
CA ALA A 64 -3.59 -0.07 -7.70
C ALA A 64 -4.98 0.47 -7.33
N LEU A 65 -6.03 -0.20 -7.82
CA LEU A 65 -7.42 0.15 -7.53
C LEU A 65 -7.71 0.16 -6.02
N LYS A 66 -7.25 -0.86 -5.29
CA LYS A 66 -7.47 -0.97 -3.85
C LYS A 66 -6.75 0.16 -3.09
N ALA A 67 -5.55 0.51 -3.53
CA ALA A 67 -4.79 1.62 -2.95
C ALA A 67 -5.46 2.98 -3.22
N PHE A 68 -5.89 3.27 -4.45
CA PHE A 68 -6.57 4.52 -4.78
C PHE A 68 -7.94 4.65 -4.08
N LYS A 69 -8.69 3.56 -3.93
CA LYS A 69 -9.92 3.54 -3.12
C LYS A 69 -9.65 3.91 -1.65
N ARG A 70 -8.52 3.45 -1.10
CA ARG A 70 -8.10 3.80 0.26
C ARG A 70 -7.58 5.23 0.38
N ALA A 71 -7.04 5.78 -0.71
CA ALA A 71 -6.65 7.18 -0.80
C ALA A 71 -7.82 8.16 -0.98
N SER A 72 -9.06 7.67 -1.15
CA SER A 72 -10.22 8.45 -1.63
C SER A 72 -9.88 9.22 -2.91
N ASP A 73 -9.14 8.59 -3.82
CA ASP A 73 -8.73 9.18 -5.09
C ASP A 73 -9.63 8.65 -6.23
N ASP A 74 -10.86 9.16 -6.28
CA ASP A 74 -11.90 8.67 -7.20
C ASP A 74 -11.50 8.80 -8.68
N GLU A 75 -10.74 9.82 -9.07
CA GLU A 75 -10.20 9.96 -10.42
C GLU A 75 -9.31 8.77 -10.80
N MET A 76 -8.34 8.44 -9.96
CA MET A 76 -7.45 7.30 -10.23
C MET A 76 -8.19 5.97 -10.13
N VAL A 77 -9.17 5.84 -9.23
CA VAL A 77 -10.06 4.67 -9.15
C VAL A 77 -10.82 4.44 -10.45
N GLN A 78 -11.36 5.50 -11.06
CA GLN A 78 -12.04 5.39 -12.36
C GLN A 78 -11.06 5.00 -13.46
N LYS A 79 -9.93 5.69 -13.55
CA LYS A 79 -8.89 5.43 -14.56
C LYS A 79 -8.36 3.99 -14.49
N VAL A 80 -8.09 3.47 -13.29
CA VAL A 80 -7.65 2.08 -13.11
C VAL A 80 -8.76 1.10 -13.44
N ASN A 81 -10.03 1.39 -13.11
CA ASN A 81 -11.16 0.54 -13.53
C ASN A 81 -11.29 0.47 -15.06
N GLU A 82 -11.12 1.59 -15.75
CA GLU A 82 -11.12 1.61 -17.22
C GLU A 82 -9.97 0.75 -17.77
N LEU A 83 -8.76 0.89 -17.23
CA LEU A 83 -7.62 0.06 -17.62
C LEU A 83 -7.83 -1.43 -17.34
N ILE A 84 -8.51 -1.79 -16.24
CA ILE A 84 -8.87 -3.18 -15.93
C ILE A 84 -9.89 -3.70 -16.94
N ARG A 85 -10.88 -2.87 -17.30
CA ARG A 85 -11.90 -3.24 -18.29
C ARG A 85 -11.29 -3.40 -19.68
N ASP A 86 -10.36 -2.52 -20.06
CA ASP A 86 -9.65 -2.54 -21.34
C ASP A 86 -8.69 -3.75 -21.43
N ASN A 87 -7.91 -4.03 -20.37
CA ASN A 87 -7.05 -5.23 -20.32
C ASN A 87 -7.81 -6.55 -20.12
N GLY A 88 -9.07 -6.49 -19.68
CA GLY A 88 -9.91 -7.66 -19.36
C GLY A 88 -10.71 -8.22 -20.53
N PHE A 89 -10.64 -7.61 -21.72
CA PHE A 89 -11.35 -8.05 -22.91
C PHE A 89 -10.43 -8.04 -24.15
N GLY A 90 -9.41 -8.90 -24.11
CA GLY A 90 -8.97 -9.58 -25.33
C GLY A 90 -9.91 -10.74 -25.58
N VAL A 91 -10.70 -10.64 -26.66
CA VAL A 91 -11.67 -11.62 -27.19
C VAL A 91 -11.28 -13.09 -27.08
#